data_AF-A0A4Q0PGW7-F1
#
_entry.id   AF-A0A4Q0PGW7-F1
#
_cell.length_a   1.000
_cell.length_b   1.000
_cell.length_c   1.000
_cell.angle_alpha   90.00
_cell.angle_beta   90.00
_cell.angle_gamma   90.00
#
_symmetry.space_group_name_H-M   'P 1'
#
loop_
_entity.id
_entity.type
_entity.pdbx_description
1 polymer ?
#
loop_
_entity_poly.entity_id
_entity_poly.type
_entity_poly.pdbx_seq_one_letter_code
_entity_poly.pdbx_strand_id
1 'polypeptide(L)'
;MVLAMVLKALSSWLITEYSGIYATYTSGFGESDFQQIETQQHTIDFYFYPKDNQYLSISGEYYGNSLSDNDNNYFMNLGYQFTFEKPKMDLNISWRNILDTDQYINVNNNQYYNIISSCRLRPSQMLASLKFKL
;
A
#
# COMPACT_ATOMS: atom_id res chain seq x y z
N MET A 1 -1.78 7.83 20.87
CA MET A 1 -2.18 8.97 20.02
C MET A 1 -2.19 8.50 18.57
N VAL A 2 -3.12 8.96 17.73
CA VAL A 2 -3.16 8.62 16.30
C VAL A 2 -3.23 9.91 15.48
N LEU A 3 -2.39 10.03 14.46
CA LEU A 3 -2.38 11.10 13.48
C LEU A 3 -2.66 10.49 12.10
N ALA A 4 -3.63 11.05 11.37
CA ALA A 4 -3.96 10.65 10.02
C ALA A 4 -3.87 11.84 9.07
N MET A 5 -3.34 11.62 7.87
CA MET A 5 -3.21 12.63 6.82
C MET A 5 -3.65 12.05 5.49
N VAL A 6 -4.44 12.81 4.74
CA VAL A 6 -4.85 12.46 3.37
C VAL A 6 -4.58 13.67 2.49
N LEU A 7 -3.92 13.45 1.35
CA LEU A 7 -3.66 14.46 0.33
C LEU A 7 -4.09 13.92 -1.02
N LYS A 8 -4.76 14.76 -1.80
CA LYS A 8 -5.11 14.48 -3.19
C LYS A 8 -4.74 15.65 -4.06
N ALA A 9 -3.97 15.38 -5.12
CA ALA A 9 -3.60 16.35 -6.14
C ALA A 9 -4.10 15.88 -7.51
N LEU A 10 -4.61 16.82 -8.30
CA LEU A 10 -5.23 16.55 -9.59
C LEU A 10 -4.65 17.47 -10.67
N SER A 11 -4.29 16.87 -11.80
CA SER A 11 -3.96 17.55 -13.04
C SER A 11 -4.71 16.88 -14.20
N SER A 12 -4.54 17.37 -15.43
CA SER A 12 -5.21 16.79 -16.61
C SER A 12 -4.74 15.37 -16.97
N TRP A 13 -3.52 14.99 -16.58
CA TRP A 13 -2.89 13.72 -16.98
C TRP A 13 -2.41 12.87 -15.80
N LEU A 14 -2.51 13.39 -14.57
CA LEU A 14 -2.05 12.73 -13.36
C LEU A 14 -2.97 13.04 -12.18
N ILE A 15 -3.37 11.99 -11.48
CA ILE A 15 -3.93 12.05 -10.14
C ILE A 15 -2.92 11.45 -9.17
N THR A 16 -2.66 12.15 -8.07
CA THR A 16 -1.84 11.65 -6.97
C THR A 16 -2.66 11.62 -5.71
N GLU A 17 -2.66 10.47 -5.05
CA GLU A 17 -3.32 10.28 -3.76
C GLU A 17 -2.30 9.79 -2.75
N TYR A 18 -2.30 10.39 -1.57
CA TYR A 18 -1.49 9.98 -0.45
C TYR A 18 -2.36 9.84 0.79
N SER A 19 -2.14 8.77 1.54
CA SER A 19 -2.74 8.54 2.85
C SER A 19 -1.66 8.07 3.81
N GLY A 20 -1.61 8.66 4.99
CA GLY A 20 -0.65 8.32 6.03
C GLY A 20 -1.34 8.23 7.38
N ILE A 21 -0.98 7.21 8.16
CA ILE A 21 -1.39 7.05 9.54
C ILE A 21 -0.12 6.81 10.36
N TYR A 22 0.00 7.54 11.46
CA TYR A 22 1.02 7.34 12.47
C TYR A 22 0.32 7.15 13.82
N ALA A 23 0.71 6.12 14.56
CA ALA A 23 0.11 5.81 15.85
C ALA A 23 1.17 5.50 16.89
N THR A 24 0.97 6.04 18.08
CA THR A 24 1.79 5.75 19.27
C THR A 24 0.92 5.08 20.32
N TYR A 25 1.37 3.94 20.82
CA TYR A 25 0.74 3.16 21.87
C TYR A 25 1.65 3.12 23.08
N THR A 26 1.11 3.43 24.24
CA THR A 26 1.83 3.33 25.52
C THR A 26 1.12 2.28 26.37
N SER A 27 1.86 1.29 26.84
CA SER A 27 1.37 0.31 27.83
C SER A 27 1.97 0.60 29.20
N GLY A 28 1.12 0.52 30.22
CA GLY A 28 1.46 0.82 31.61
C GLY A 28 0.60 0.00 32.58
N PHE A 29 1.10 -0.23 33.79
CA PHE A 29 0.35 -0.85 34.88
C PHE A 29 0.72 -0.16 36.20
N GLY A 30 -0.28 0.45 36.87
CA GLY A 30 -0.02 1.31 38.03
C GLY A 30 0.65 2.62 37.63
N GLU A 31 1.71 3.02 38.33
CA GLU A 31 2.52 4.22 38.02
C GLU A 31 3.69 3.95 37.05
N SER A 32 3.82 2.73 36.52
CA SER A 32 4.93 2.33 35.67
C SER A 32 4.51 2.20 34.20
N ASP A 33 5.17 2.96 33.33
CA ASP A 33 5.13 2.77 31.87
C ASP A 33 6.13 1.68 31.46
N PHE A 34 5.68 0.68 30.70
CA PHE A 34 6.50 -0.48 30.31
C PHE A 34 7.05 -0.38 28.91
N GLN A 35 6.24 0.05 27.92
CA GLN A 35 6.67 0.07 26.54
C GLN A 35 5.87 1.08 25.70
N GLN A 36 6.59 1.89 24.92
CA GLN A 36 6.03 2.73 23.86
C GLN A 36 6.28 2.06 22.51
N ILE A 37 5.22 1.91 21.72
CA ILE A 37 5.28 1.36 20.36
C ILE A 37 4.75 2.40 19.40
N GLU A 38 5.50 2.60 18.33
CA GLU A 38 5.14 3.48 17.23
C GLU A 38 4.88 2.64 16.00
N THR A 39 3.77 2.90 15.32
CA THR A 39 3.43 2.28 14.05
C THR A 39 3.13 3.35 13.02
N GLN A 40 3.47 3.06 11.78
CA GLN A 40 3.21 3.94 10.66
C GLN A 40 2.80 3.14 9.43
N GLN A 41 1.83 3.69 8.72
CA GLN A 41 1.35 3.17 7.46
C GLN A 41 1.24 4.33 6.48
N HIS A 42 1.85 4.18 5.31
CA HIS A 42 1.80 5.17 4.25
C HIS A 42 1.41 4.49 2.95
N THR A 43 0.47 5.09 2.22
CA THR A 43 0.08 4.67 0.89
C THR A 43 0.18 5.87 -0.03
N ILE A 44 0.78 5.66 -1.20
CA ILE A 44 0.83 6.64 -2.28
C ILE A 44 0.41 5.97 -3.58
N ASP A 45 -0.51 6.60 -4.28
CA ASP A 45 -1.04 6.16 -5.56
C ASP A 45 -0.86 7.24 -6.61
N PHE A 46 -0.39 6.81 -7.78
CA PHE A 46 -0.29 7.64 -8.97
C PHE A 46 -1.12 7.03 -10.08
N TYR A 47 -2.00 7.84 -10.67
CA TYR A 47 -2.87 7.45 -11.77
C TYR A 47 -2.59 8.37 -12.96
N PHE A 48 -1.94 7.82 -13.99
CA PHE A 48 -1.57 8.55 -15.19
C PHE A 48 -2.53 8.25 -16.33
N TYR A 49 -2.91 9.31 -17.05
CA TYR A 49 -3.76 9.29 -18.24
C TYR A 49 -3.01 9.95 -19.42
N PRO A 50 -1.93 9.33 -19.92
CA PRO A 50 -1.09 9.96 -20.95
C PRO A 50 -1.81 10.14 -22.30
N LYS A 51 -2.84 9.31 -22.56
CA LYS A 51 -3.78 9.41 -23.69
C LYS A 51 -5.14 8.88 -23.27
N ASP A 52 -6.19 9.23 -23.99
CA ASP A 52 -7.58 8.81 -23.71
C ASP A 52 -7.77 7.29 -23.69
N ASN A 53 -6.89 6.54 -24.38
CA ASN A 53 -6.94 5.09 -24.47
C ASN A 53 -5.85 4.38 -23.63
N GLN A 54 -5.15 5.11 -22.77
CA GLN A 54 -4.05 4.60 -21.95
C GLN A 54 -4.21 5.02 -20.49
N TYR A 55 -3.98 4.05 -19.60
CA TYR A 55 -4.02 4.28 -18.18
C TYR A 55 -2.88 3.52 -17.51
N LEU A 56 -2.14 4.20 -16.64
CA LEU A 56 -1.06 3.60 -15.84
C LEU A 56 -1.32 3.93 -14.38
N SER A 57 -1.33 2.91 -13.52
CA SER A 57 -1.40 3.05 -12.07
C SER A 57 -0.11 2.55 -11.44
N ILE A 58 0.44 3.32 -10.51
CA ILE A 58 1.54 2.90 -9.65
C ILE A 58 1.08 3.09 -8.21
N SER A 59 1.16 2.04 -7.40
CA SER A 59 0.90 2.14 -5.96
C SER A 59 2.14 1.76 -5.17
N GLY A 60 2.41 2.52 -4.11
CA GLY A 60 3.44 2.26 -3.13
C GLY A 60 2.82 2.24 -1.74
N GLU A 61 3.14 1.21 -0.96
CA GLU A 61 2.74 1.14 0.44
C GLU A 61 3.97 0.90 1.31
N TYR A 62 3.96 1.49 2.50
CA TYR A 62 4.97 1.30 3.52
C TYR A 62 4.29 1.05 4.86
N TYR A 63 4.83 0.10 5.59
CA TYR A 63 4.42 -0.25 6.94
C TYR A 63 5.67 -0.35 7.82
N GLY A 64 5.70 0.42 8.90
CA GLY A 64 6.80 0.41 9.85
C GLY A 64 6.30 0.29 11.28
N ASN A 65 7.13 -0.29 12.15
CA ASN A 65 6.88 -0.33 13.59
C ASN A 65 8.19 -0.25 14.39
N SER A 66 8.09 0.13 15.66
CA SER A 66 9.24 0.30 16.56
C SER A 66 9.56 -0.92 17.46
N LEU A 67 8.94 -2.09 17.21
CA LEU A 67 9.16 -3.29 18.04
C LEU A 67 10.40 -4.09 17.62
N SER A 68 10.86 -3.91 16.39
CA SER A 68 11.93 -4.68 15.77
C SER A 68 12.68 -3.79 14.79
N ASP A 69 14.01 -3.87 14.78
CA ASP A 69 14.88 -3.07 13.91
C ASP A 69 14.68 -3.37 12.40
N ASN A 70 13.90 -4.39 12.03
CA ASN A 70 13.77 -4.85 10.65
C ASN A 70 12.33 -5.10 10.16
N ASP A 71 11.32 -4.53 10.80
CA ASP A 71 9.90 -4.76 10.45
C ASP A 71 9.34 -3.75 9.43
N ASN A 72 10.21 -3.06 8.70
CA ASN A 72 9.82 -2.14 7.64
C ASN A 72 9.45 -2.92 6.38
N ASN A 73 8.17 -2.86 5.98
CA ASN A 73 7.66 -3.56 4.80
C ASN A 73 7.28 -2.54 3.72
N TYR A 74 7.74 -2.77 2.50
CA TYR A 74 7.46 -1.93 1.35
C TYR A 74 6.76 -2.75 0.28
N PHE A 75 5.69 -2.21 -0.29
CA PHE A 75 4.97 -2.86 -1.37
C PHE A 75 4.90 -1.92 -2.55
N MET A 76 5.12 -2.47 -3.75
CA MET A 76 4.97 -1.72 -4.97
C MET A 76 4.16 -2.54 -5.97
N ASN A 77 3.18 -1.88 -6.58
CA ASN A 77 2.35 -2.45 -7.63
C ASN A 77 2.32 -1.54 -8.84
N LEU A 78 2.21 -2.15 -10.02
CA LEU A 78 2.05 -1.47 -11.29
C LEU A 78 0.86 -2.06 -12.04
N GLY A 79 0.07 -1.20 -12.67
CA GLY A 79 -1.03 -1.59 -13.54
C GLY A 79 -0.99 -0.75 -14.80
N TYR A 80 -1.16 -1.37 -15.96
CA TYR A 80 -1.25 -0.68 -17.24
C TYR A 80 -2.45 -1.20 -18.02
N GLN A 81 -3.26 -0.29 -18.55
CA GLN A 81 -4.39 -0.58 -19.41
C GLN A 81 -4.23 0.15 -20.74
N PHE A 82 -4.49 -0.56 -21.82
CA PHE A 82 -4.59 -0.02 -23.17
C PHE A 82 -5.91 -0.44 -23.81
N THR A 83 -6.67 0.52 -24.33
CA THR A 83 -7.91 0.28 -25.06
C THR A 83 -7.67 0.42 -26.56
N PHE A 84 -7.97 -0.63 -27.31
CA PHE A 84 -8.04 -0.64 -28.76
C PHE A 84 -9.42 -0.12 -29.19
N GLU A 85 -9.45 0.90 -30.05
CA GLU A 85 -10.72 1.44 -30.58
C GLU A 85 -11.38 0.48 -31.58
N LYS A 86 -10.56 -0.18 -32.42
CA LYS A 86 -10.99 -1.16 -33.42
C LYS A 86 -9.93 -2.27 -33.57
N PRO A 87 -10.29 -3.56 -33.34
CA PRO A 87 -11.52 -4.02 -32.67
C PRO A 87 -11.62 -3.48 -31.24
N LYS A 88 -12.85 -3.32 -30.71
CA LYS A 88 -13.06 -2.81 -29.35
C LYS A 88 -12.55 -3.81 -28.32
N MET A 89 -11.35 -3.57 -27.79
CA MET A 89 -10.67 -4.49 -26.88
C MET A 89 -9.92 -3.73 -25.79
N ASP A 90 -9.80 -4.30 -24.59
CA ASP A 90 -8.98 -3.76 -23.52
C ASP A 90 -7.88 -4.77 -23.15
N LEU A 91 -6.62 -4.36 -23.25
CA LEU A 91 -5.48 -5.04 -22.67
C LEU A 91 -5.25 -4.50 -21.26
N ASN A 92 -5.17 -5.37 -20.26
CA ASN A 92 -4.78 -5.01 -18.90
C ASN A 92 -3.58 -5.85 -18.46
N ILE A 93 -2.56 -5.19 -17.95
CA ILE A 93 -1.36 -5.79 -17.37
C ILE A 93 -1.28 -5.32 -15.92
N SER A 94 -1.11 -6.24 -14.97
CA SER A 94 -0.86 -5.90 -13.58
C SER A 94 0.33 -6.67 -13.06
N TRP A 95 1.24 -5.96 -12.40
CA TRP A 95 2.36 -6.53 -11.67
C TRP A 95 2.20 -6.17 -10.19
N ARG A 96 1.97 -7.20 -9.37
CA ARG A 96 1.80 -7.08 -7.93
C ARG A 96 3.06 -7.48 -7.19
N ASN A 97 3.34 -6.80 -6.09
CA ASN A 97 4.47 -7.07 -5.22
C ASN A 97 5.81 -7.10 -6.00
N ILE A 98 6.12 -6.02 -6.70
CA ILE A 98 7.33 -5.91 -7.55
C ILE A 98 8.61 -6.12 -6.73
N LEU A 99 8.59 -5.70 -5.46
CA LEU A 99 9.72 -5.81 -4.54
C LEU A 99 9.90 -7.21 -3.94
N ASP A 100 9.00 -8.14 -4.26
CA ASP A 100 8.99 -9.53 -3.77
C ASP A 100 9.05 -9.64 -2.24
N THR A 101 8.38 -8.71 -1.55
CA THR A 101 8.29 -8.72 -0.09
C THR A 101 7.45 -9.91 0.35
N ASP A 102 8.01 -10.78 1.18
CA ASP A 102 7.46 -12.09 1.51
C ASP A 102 6.84 -12.16 2.92
N GLN A 103 7.12 -11.18 3.77
CA GLN A 103 6.54 -11.06 5.11
C GLN A 103 5.90 -9.69 5.34
N TYR A 104 4.77 -9.71 6.03
CA TYR A 104 4.11 -8.55 6.61
C TYR A 104 3.94 -8.80 8.11
N ILE A 105 4.49 -7.93 8.94
CA ILE A 105 4.32 -7.98 10.39
C ILE A 105 3.52 -6.76 10.80
N ASN A 106 2.27 -6.99 11.24
CA ASN A 106 1.44 -5.96 11.84
C ASN A 106 1.39 -6.18 13.33
N VAL A 107 1.70 -5.14 14.11
CA VAL A 107 1.58 -5.20 15.57
C VAL A 107 0.53 -4.22 16.04
N ASN A 108 -0.50 -4.77 16.67
CA ASN A 108 -1.57 -4.00 17.28
C ASN A 108 -1.48 -4.19 18.80
N ASN A 109 -1.32 -3.09 19.53
CA ASN A 109 -1.15 -3.12 20.98
C ASN A 109 -2.41 -2.60 21.69
N ASN A 110 -2.79 -3.27 22.77
CA ASN A 110 -3.82 -2.82 23.70
C ASN A 110 -3.19 -2.69 25.10
N GLN A 111 -3.79 -1.95 26.03
CA GLN A 111 -3.16 -1.61 27.34
C GLN A 111 -2.66 -2.82 28.16
N TYR A 112 -3.07 -4.04 27.82
CA TYR A 112 -2.77 -5.27 28.56
C TYR A 112 -2.09 -6.37 27.73
N TYR A 113 -2.01 -6.28 26.40
CA TYR A 113 -1.42 -7.33 25.55
C TYR A 113 -0.97 -6.82 24.17
N ASN A 114 0.12 -7.40 23.65
CA ASN A 114 0.61 -7.21 22.28
C ASN A 114 0.05 -8.29 21.35
N ILE A 115 -0.62 -7.91 20.24
CA ILE A 115 -0.95 -8.83 19.15
C ILE A 115 0.04 -8.62 18.01
N ILE A 116 0.92 -9.59 17.78
CA ILE A 116 1.80 -9.64 16.61
C ILE A 116 1.15 -10.56 15.57
N SER A 117 0.73 -9.98 14.44
CA SER A 117 0.21 -10.72 13.28
C SER A 117 1.28 -10.78 12.21
N SER A 118 1.87 -11.95 12.00
CA SER A 118 2.75 -12.22 10.86
C SER A 118 1.95 -12.88 9.74
N CYS A 119 1.95 -12.27 8.56
CA CYS A 119 1.33 -12.80 7.36
C CYS A 119 2.41 -13.01 6.29
N ARG A 120 2.45 -14.22 5.71
CA ARG A 120 3.31 -14.50 4.56
C ARG A 120 2.59 -14.08 3.28
N LEU A 121 3.26 -13.27 2.48
CA LEU A 121 2.69 -12.71 1.26
C LEU A 121 2.92 -13.64 0.07
N ARG A 122 2.11 -13.44 -0.97
CA ARG A 122 2.38 -14.08 -2.27
C ARG A 122 3.61 -13.41 -2.88
N PRO A 123 4.49 -14.19 -3.55
CA PRO A 123 5.62 -13.63 -4.27
C PRO A 123 5.15 -12.72 -5.40
N SER A 124 6.09 -12.02 -6.00
CA SER A 124 5.89 -11.16 -7.16
C SER A 124 5.07 -11.86 -8.26
N GLN A 125 4.01 -11.22 -8.74
CA GLN A 125 3.08 -11.80 -9.71
C GLN A 125 2.73 -10.83 -10.83
N MET A 126 2.86 -11.30 -12.07
CA MET A 126 2.43 -10.57 -13.27
C MET A 126 1.24 -11.27 -13.91
N LEU A 127 0.21 -10.50 -14.25
CA LEU A 127 -0.98 -10.97 -14.94
C LEU A 127 -1.25 -10.07 -16.14
N ALA A 128 -1.50 -10.68 -17.29
CA ALA A 128 -2.00 -10.00 -18.48
C ALA A 128 -3.37 -10.56 -18.85
N SER A 129 -4.29 -9.70 -19.25
CA SER A 129 -5.63 -10.09 -19.66
C SER A 129 -6.10 -9.25 -20.85
N LEU A 130 -6.88 -9.88 -21.72
CA LEU A 130 -7.43 -9.26 -22.91
C LEU A 130 -8.94 -9.43 -22.89
N LYS A 131 -9.66 -8.31 -22.87
CA LYS A 131 -11.13 -8.29 -22.82
C LYS A 131 -11.67 -7.78 -24.15
N PHE A 132 -12.45 -8.62 -24.82
CA PHE A 132 -13.15 -8.26 -26.04
C PHE A 132 -14.50 -7.62 -25.69
N LYS A 133 -14.82 -6.50 -26.32
CA LYS A 133 -16.16 -5.90 -26.27
C LYS A 133 -16.81 -6.12 -27.63
N LEU A 134 -17.85 -6.94 -27.65
CA LEU A 134 -18.72 -7.15 -28.82
C LEU A 134 -19.58 -5.91 -29.05
#